data_AF-A0A3B1BVT8-F1
#
_entry.id   AF-A0A3B1BVT8-F1
#
_cell.length_a   1.000
_cell.length_b   1.000
_cell.length_c   1.000
_cell.angle_alpha   90.00
_cell.angle_beta   90.00
_cell.angle_gamma   90.00
#
_symmetry.space_group_name_H-M   'P 1'
#
loop_
_entity.id
_entity.type
_entity.pdbx_description
1 polymer ?
#
loop_
_entity_poly.entity_id
_entity_poly.type
_entity_poly.pdbx_seq_one_letter_code
_entity_poly.pdbx_strand_id
1 'polypeptide(L)'
;PYLCNFQVMKIKTKFQDEGINKRTIALEDQKKILLEGKEIEEINYEGTELEKKVINKGTNALIIREFMEESIKDANGVLPGKTIFFCTTKAHARRMQQIFDSLYPEYKGELAKVIVSEDPRVYGKGGLLYQFVNNDMPRIALSVDMLDTGIDIRELVNLVFAKPVYSYTKFWQMIGRGTRLLEPTKMKPWCSDKDSFLILDCWDNFEYFKLNPRGKENKGQIPLPVRLFGVRLEKIETAIELSETELSLKEISKLKTQIDTLPQNSIVILDAKHDLQWLEDDNFWNQLTSDKIEFLSSVVKPLFRTVSDTDFKAMRFEKDIVEVSLAKLLEETEKFDSLKESIIEEISELPLSVNIIAKEKELIRKSQTNHYWSVITENDFDELIKKIAPLMKYRESVVPLTPAKYNLKDIVSEKEFVEFGPQHEALSVAKYRELVEQKINELVLSNPLLQKLKEGQNISATEIEQLAEELHNEHPHITIDLLRRVYNHRKAKFVQFIKHILGIEILESFPETVSKAFNNFIAEHSYLSSRQLQFMDLLRNYIIDKGELQKRNLIESPFTLIHPQGIRGVFSPAEIEEILVLTKKLMAA
;
A
#
# COMPACT_ATOMS: atom_id res chain seq x y z
N PRO A 1 -19.59 -7.14 -3.95
CA PRO A 1 -19.92 -6.51 -2.65
C PRO A 1 -19.95 -4.98 -2.78
N TYR A 2 -21.08 -4.33 -2.49
CA TYR A 2 -21.26 -2.89 -2.72
C TYR A 2 -20.94 -2.00 -1.50
N LEU A 3 -20.66 -2.61 -0.33
CA LEU A 3 -20.35 -1.93 0.92
C LEU A 3 -19.16 -2.61 1.63
N CYS A 4 -18.38 -1.82 2.34
CA CYS A 4 -17.27 -2.25 3.19
C CYS A 4 -17.83 -2.86 4.49
N ASN A 5 -17.27 -4.01 4.90
CA ASN A 5 -17.68 -4.68 6.15
C ASN A 5 -17.08 -3.99 7.37
N PHE A 6 -17.65 -4.24 8.55
CA PHE A 6 -17.13 -3.72 9.82
C PHE A 6 -16.88 -4.81 10.85
N GLN A 7 -15.92 -4.53 11.73
CA GLN A 7 -15.65 -5.29 12.94
C GLN A 7 -15.92 -4.40 14.15
N VAL A 8 -16.36 -4.98 15.26
CA VAL A 8 -16.62 -4.25 16.50
C VAL A 8 -15.71 -4.74 17.60
N MET A 9 -15.09 -3.78 18.28
CA MET A 9 -14.32 -3.99 19.50
C MET A 9 -15.02 -3.24 20.62
N LYS A 10 -15.25 -3.94 21.73
CA LYS A 10 -15.86 -3.38 22.93
C LYS A 10 -14.76 -2.95 23.88
N ILE A 11 -14.72 -1.66 24.26
CA ILE A 11 -13.83 -1.18 25.31
C ILE A 11 -14.68 -1.01 26.57
N LYS A 12 -14.48 -1.90 27.54
CA LYS A 12 -15.12 -1.81 28.85
C LYS A 12 -14.16 -1.21 29.86
N THR A 13 -14.58 -0.13 30.50
CA THR A 13 -13.83 0.45 31.64
C THR A 13 -14.49 0.03 32.96
N LYS A 14 -13.72 -0.22 34.02
CA LYS A 14 -14.24 -0.66 35.33
C LYS A 14 -15.33 0.25 35.90
N PHE A 15 -15.25 1.55 35.60
CA PHE A 15 -16.24 2.55 36.03
C PHE A 15 -17.61 2.42 35.34
N GLN A 16 -17.67 1.81 34.17
CA GLN A 16 -18.92 1.62 33.40
C GLN A 16 -19.70 0.38 33.87
N ASP A 17 -19.01 -0.68 34.28
CA ASP A 17 -19.66 -1.92 34.76
C ASP A 17 -20.14 -1.79 36.22
N GLU A 18 -19.40 -1.09 37.09
CA GLU A 18 -19.68 -1.09 38.55
C GLU A 18 -20.48 0.14 39.03
N GLY A 19 -20.59 1.19 38.20
CA GLY A 19 -20.99 2.52 38.65
C GLY A 19 -19.99 3.09 39.68
N ILE A 20 -20.13 4.36 40.03
CA ILE A 20 -19.36 4.92 41.16
C ILE A 20 -20.08 4.54 42.44
N ASN A 21 -19.49 3.64 43.22
CA ASN A 21 -20.01 3.25 44.53
C ASN A 21 -18.94 3.52 45.60
N LYS A 22 -19.35 3.71 46.86
CA LYS A 22 -18.47 4.09 48.01
C LYS A 22 -17.22 3.20 48.17
N ARG A 23 -17.24 2.00 47.58
CA ARG A 23 -16.19 0.97 47.69
C ARG A 23 -15.14 0.99 46.58
N THR A 24 -15.33 1.74 45.48
CA THR A 24 -14.43 1.74 44.31
C THR A 24 -13.56 3.00 44.17
N ILE A 25 -13.74 4.00 45.04
CA ILE A 25 -12.94 5.23 45.08
C ILE A 25 -11.72 5.02 46.01
N ALA A 26 -10.51 5.33 45.53
CA ALA A 26 -9.30 5.28 46.34
C ALA A 26 -9.39 6.21 47.57
N LEU A 27 -8.82 5.80 48.72
CA LEU A 27 -8.89 6.53 50.00
C LEU A 27 -8.40 7.98 49.91
N GLU A 28 -7.49 8.29 48.99
CA GLU A 28 -6.97 9.64 48.76
C GLU A 28 -7.99 10.57 48.12
N ASP A 29 -8.78 10.06 47.16
CA ASP A 29 -9.84 10.81 46.51
C ASP A 29 -11.05 10.99 47.44
N GLN A 30 -11.33 10.02 48.32
CA GLN A 30 -12.34 10.17 49.37
C GLN A 30 -12.03 11.34 50.31
N LYS A 31 -10.74 11.51 50.67
CA LYS A 31 -10.30 12.63 51.52
C LYS A 31 -10.47 13.99 50.84
N LYS A 32 -10.21 14.10 49.53
CA LYS A 32 -10.44 15.34 48.75
C LYS A 32 -11.92 15.70 48.68
N ILE A 33 -12.79 14.72 48.46
CA ILE A 33 -14.24 14.95 48.37
C ILE A 33 -14.81 15.42 49.73
N LEU A 34 -14.29 14.89 50.84
CA LEU A 34 -14.66 15.32 52.19
C LEU A 34 -14.19 16.75 52.51
N LEU A 35 -13.02 17.14 52.02
CA LEU A 35 -12.46 18.49 52.14
C LEU A 35 -13.25 19.56 51.36
N GLU A 36 -13.96 19.17 50.30
CA GLU A 36 -14.84 20.04 49.51
C GLU A 36 -16.28 20.16 50.09
N GLY A 37 -16.56 19.54 51.24
CA GLY A 37 -17.83 19.70 51.97
C GLY A 37 -19.03 18.96 51.38
N LYS A 38 -18.82 17.91 50.57
CA LYS A 38 -19.90 17.10 49.99
C LYS A 38 -20.06 15.79 50.77
N GLU A 39 -21.27 15.50 51.23
CA GLU A 39 -21.58 14.23 51.90
C GLU A 39 -21.60 13.07 50.91
N ILE A 40 -20.93 11.96 51.28
CA ILE A 40 -20.68 10.81 50.39
C ILE A 40 -21.98 10.01 50.14
N GLU A 41 -23.05 10.24 50.90
CA GLU A 41 -24.31 9.48 50.79
C GLU A 41 -25.20 9.89 49.62
N GLU A 42 -24.93 11.01 48.94
CA GLU A 42 -25.64 11.42 47.72
C GLU A 42 -25.06 10.80 46.42
N ILE A 43 -24.03 9.95 46.53
CA ILE A 43 -23.36 9.35 45.37
C ILE A 43 -23.91 7.95 45.14
N ASN A 44 -25.14 7.87 44.63
CA ASN A 44 -25.72 6.64 44.11
C ASN A 44 -26.35 6.97 42.75
N TYR A 45 -25.50 7.04 41.71
CA TYR A 45 -25.90 7.50 40.38
C TYR A 45 -26.09 6.29 39.46
N GLU A 46 -27.35 5.95 39.17
CA GLU A 46 -27.69 5.04 38.08
C GLU A 46 -27.37 5.70 36.72
N GLY A 47 -26.30 5.24 36.08
CA GLY A 47 -26.02 5.20 34.64
C GLY A 47 -26.06 6.47 33.76
N THR A 48 -26.97 7.41 33.99
CA THR A 48 -27.24 8.56 33.08
C THR A 48 -26.88 9.92 33.70
N GLU A 49 -26.83 10.05 35.03
CA GLU A 49 -26.39 11.28 35.69
C GLU A 49 -24.87 11.36 35.93
N LEU A 50 -24.17 10.23 35.81
CA LEU A 50 -22.73 10.07 36.03
C LEU A 50 -21.88 11.01 35.16
N GLU A 51 -22.27 11.23 33.91
CA GLU A 51 -21.50 12.03 32.95
C GLU A 51 -21.59 13.54 33.23
N LYS A 52 -22.65 14.00 33.90
CA LYS A 52 -22.83 15.43 34.22
C LYS A 52 -21.97 15.88 35.40
N LYS A 53 -21.55 14.97 36.29
CA LYS A 53 -20.84 15.34 37.53
C LYS A 53 -19.47 14.68 37.73
N VAL A 54 -19.18 13.51 37.16
CA VAL A 54 -17.88 12.85 37.38
C VAL A 54 -17.06 12.81 36.09
N ILE A 55 -16.22 13.83 35.95
CA ILE A 55 -15.27 14.02 34.85
C ILE A 55 -14.06 13.11 35.12
N ASN A 56 -14.14 11.84 34.75
CA ASN A 56 -13.01 10.92 34.93
C ASN A 56 -12.01 11.05 33.78
N LYS A 57 -10.97 11.88 33.97
CA LYS A 57 -9.84 12.01 33.02
C LYS A 57 -9.17 10.65 32.72
N GLY A 58 -9.18 9.72 33.68
CA GLY A 58 -8.58 8.39 33.52
C GLY A 58 -9.29 7.52 32.48
N THR A 59 -10.62 7.57 32.43
CA THR A 59 -11.42 6.81 31.44
C THR A 59 -11.12 7.25 30.02
N ASN A 60 -11.06 8.56 29.76
CA ASN A 60 -10.78 9.10 28.44
C ASN A 60 -9.36 8.80 27.97
N ALA A 61 -8.38 8.85 28.88
CA ALA A 61 -7.00 8.47 28.58
C ALA A 61 -6.89 6.98 28.20
N LEU A 62 -7.62 6.09 28.90
CA LEU A 62 -7.66 4.67 28.56
C LEU A 62 -8.26 4.43 27.16
N ILE A 63 -9.41 5.05 26.86
CA ILE A 63 -10.04 4.95 25.53
C ILE A 63 -9.06 5.36 24.43
N ILE A 64 -8.31 6.46 24.64
CA ILE A 64 -7.34 6.96 23.67
C ILE A 64 -6.15 5.99 23.50
N ARG A 65 -5.64 5.43 24.60
CA ARG A 65 -4.56 4.43 24.56
C ARG A 65 -4.98 3.16 23.81
N GLU A 66 -6.12 2.60 24.18
CA GLU A 66 -6.69 1.42 23.52
C GLU A 66 -6.96 1.68 22.04
N PHE A 67 -7.51 2.85 21.71
CA PHE A 67 -7.71 3.24 20.32
C PHE A 67 -6.39 3.28 19.53
N MET A 68 -5.35 3.91 20.06
CA MET A 68 -4.06 4.00 19.36
C MET A 68 -3.38 2.64 19.20
N GLU A 69 -3.64 1.70 20.09
CA GLU A 69 -3.14 0.33 19.99
C GLU A 69 -3.92 -0.48 18.95
N GLU A 70 -5.25 -0.46 19.06
CA GLU A 70 -6.12 -1.40 18.36
C GLU A 70 -6.71 -0.88 17.05
N SER A 71 -6.55 0.41 16.75
CA SER A 71 -7.05 0.99 15.50
C SER A 71 -6.43 0.35 14.26
N ILE A 72 -7.17 0.39 13.15
CA ILE A 72 -6.60 0.16 11.82
C ILE A 72 -5.67 1.33 11.51
N LYS A 73 -4.40 0.99 11.26
CA LYS A 73 -3.32 1.94 11.00
C LYS A 73 -3.08 2.10 9.50
N ASP A 74 -2.26 3.07 9.15
CA ASP A 74 -1.77 3.24 7.78
C ASP A 74 -0.85 2.10 7.34
N ALA A 75 -0.40 2.11 6.08
CA ALA A 75 0.45 1.05 5.52
C ALA A 75 1.76 0.83 6.29
N ASN A 76 2.23 1.83 7.05
CA ASN A 76 3.45 1.76 7.86
C ASN A 76 3.18 1.16 9.26
N GLY A 77 1.92 1.05 9.66
CA GLY A 77 1.49 0.49 10.94
C GLY A 77 1.77 1.40 12.14
N VAL A 78 2.02 2.70 11.93
CA VAL A 78 2.37 3.64 13.00
C VAL A 78 1.22 4.58 13.30
N LEU A 79 0.76 5.32 12.29
CA LEU A 79 -0.33 6.28 12.46
C LEU A 79 -1.68 5.59 12.29
N PRO A 80 -2.71 5.96 13.08
CA PRO A 80 -4.06 5.50 12.82
C PRO A 80 -4.53 6.02 11.46
N GLY A 81 -5.29 5.20 10.72
CA GLY A 81 -6.00 5.68 9.54
C GLY A 81 -7.07 6.72 9.91
N LYS A 82 -7.75 7.30 8.90
CA LYS A 82 -8.75 8.35 9.15
C LYS A 82 -9.84 7.85 10.10
N THR A 83 -10.02 8.58 11.20
CA THR A 83 -10.85 8.17 12.33
C THR A 83 -11.81 9.28 12.74
N ILE A 84 -13.05 8.92 13.08
CA ILE A 84 -14.01 9.82 13.74
C ILE A 84 -14.29 9.34 15.16
N PHE A 85 -14.13 10.24 16.13
CA PHE A 85 -14.63 10.08 17.49
C PHE A 85 -15.96 10.81 17.63
N PHE A 86 -16.98 10.07 18.05
CA PHE A 86 -18.29 10.62 18.37
C PHE A 86 -18.35 10.95 19.87
N CYS A 87 -18.10 12.21 20.20
CA CYS A 87 -18.09 12.73 21.56
C CYS A 87 -19.46 13.26 21.99
N THR A 88 -19.76 13.14 23.28
CA THR A 88 -21.05 13.56 23.86
C THR A 88 -21.30 15.07 23.76
N THR A 89 -20.28 15.88 24.04
CA THR A 89 -20.38 17.34 24.09
C THR A 89 -19.12 17.99 23.53
N LYS A 90 -19.19 19.28 23.21
CA LYS A 90 -18.02 20.04 22.73
C LYS A 90 -16.91 20.12 23.77
N ALA A 91 -17.30 20.27 25.03
CA ALA A 91 -16.37 20.22 26.15
C ALA A 91 -15.69 18.84 26.23
N HIS A 92 -16.43 17.76 25.99
CA HIS A 92 -15.85 16.42 25.90
C HIS A 92 -14.85 16.31 24.74
N ALA A 93 -15.20 16.74 23.54
CA ALA A 93 -14.29 16.72 22.39
C ALA A 93 -13.01 17.52 22.64
N ARG A 94 -13.09 18.73 23.23
CA ARG A 94 -11.91 19.53 23.58
C ARG A 94 -11.02 18.86 24.62
N ARG A 95 -11.61 18.21 25.62
CA ARG A 95 -10.85 17.41 26.61
C ARG A 95 -10.13 16.23 25.94
N MET A 96 -10.81 15.49 25.06
CA MET A 96 -10.17 14.40 24.30
C MET A 96 -8.99 14.91 23.48
N GLN A 97 -9.12 16.08 22.84
CA GLN A 97 -8.01 16.71 22.11
C GLN A 97 -6.83 17.02 23.03
N GLN A 98 -7.08 17.65 24.18
CA GLN A 98 -6.03 17.94 25.16
C GLN A 98 -5.33 16.67 25.67
N ILE A 99 -6.09 15.57 25.82
CA ILE A 99 -5.51 14.29 26.23
C ILE A 99 -4.67 13.70 25.09
N PHE A 100 -5.13 13.74 23.84
CA PHE A 100 -4.31 13.34 22.69
C PHE A 100 -2.99 14.13 22.62
N ASP A 101 -3.08 15.45 22.72
CA ASP A 101 -1.93 16.37 22.67
C ASP A 101 -0.95 16.11 23.84
N SER A 102 -1.46 15.70 25.00
CA SER A 102 -0.67 15.37 26.18
C SER A 102 -0.08 13.96 26.17
N LEU A 103 -0.77 12.98 25.60
CA LEU A 103 -0.32 11.58 25.56
C LEU A 103 0.68 11.32 24.43
N TYR A 104 0.54 12.06 23.33
CA TYR A 104 1.36 11.90 22.12
C TYR A 104 1.93 13.26 21.64
N PRO A 105 2.79 13.92 22.45
CA PRO A 105 3.36 15.22 22.13
C PRO A 105 4.20 15.23 20.84
N GLU A 106 4.72 14.08 20.42
CA GLU A 106 5.49 13.88 19.18
C GLU A 106 4.75 14.38 17.92
N TYR A 107 3.41 14.32 17.91
CA TYR A 107 2.62 14.79 16.78
C TYR A 107 2.29 16.29 16.81
N LYS A 108 2.84 17.05 17.78
CA LYS A 108 2.74 18.53 17.87
C LYS A 108 1.29 19.05 17.82
N GLY A 109 0.33 18.24 18.29
CA GLY A 109 -1.11 18.54 18.29
C GLY A 109 -1.79 18.53 16.91
N GLU A 110 -1.16 17.97 15.88
CA GLU A 110 -1.74 17.83 14.54
C GLU A 110 -2.52 16.52 14.32
N LEU A 111 -2.30 15.52 15.19
CA LEU A 111 -2.94 14.21 15.05
C LEU A 111 -4.47 14.28 15.18
N ALA A 112 -4.96 14.97 16.20
CA ALA A 112 -6.38 15.04 16.55
C ALA A 112 -6.89 16.50 16.59
N LYS A 113 -8.00 16.78 15.91
CA LYS A 113 -8.63 18.11 15.92
C LYS A 113 -10.13 18.00 16.18
N VAL A 114 -10.66 18.96 16.96
CA VAL A 114 -12.10 19.10 17.16
C VAL A 114 -12.77 19.72 15.94
N ILE A 115 -13.78 19.03 15.39
CA ILE A 115 -14.57 19.45 14.24
C ILE A 115 -16.05 19.56 14.65
N VAL A 116 -16.47 20.79 14.95
CA VAL A 116 -17.82 21.13 15.42
C VAL A 116 -18.36 22.33 14.66
N SER A 117 -19.69 22.38 14.46
CA SER A 117 -20.36 23.34 13.58
C SER A 117 -20.25 24.82 14.01
N GLU A 118 -19.91 25.10 15.26
CA GLU A 118 -19.74 26.47 15.76
C GLU A 118 -18.32 27.01 15.60
N ASP A 119 -17.33 26.17 15.26
CA ASP A 119 -15.95 26.63 15.10
C ASP A 119 -15.75 27.19 13.67
N PRO A 120 -15.53 28.51 13.50
CA PRO A 120 -15.40 29.11 12.18
C PRO A 120 -14.24 28.55 11.36
N ARG A 121 -13.20 28.02 12.04
CA ARG A 121 -12.01 27.43 11.40
C ARG A 121 -12.29 26.10 10.72
N VAL A 122 -13.46 25.51 10.95
CA VAL A 122 -13.85 24.24 10.33
C VAL A 122 -14.24 24.44 8.86
N TYR A 123 -14.83 25.59 8.54
CA TYR A 123 -15.39 25.88 7.22
C TYR A 123 -14.37 26.55 6.28
N GLY A 124 -14.66 26.50 4.97
CA GLY A 124 -13.87 27.15 3.92
C GLY A 124 -12.80 26.26 3.27
N LYS A 125 -12.28 26.70 2.12
CA LYS A 125 -11.14 26.05 1.45
C LYS A 125 -9.91 26.21 2.35
N GLY A 126 -9.37 25.10 2.85
CA GLY A 126 -8.29 25.08 3.83
C GLY A 126 -8.73 25.03 5.30
N GLY A 127 -10.03 24.99 5.60
CA GLY A 127 -10.53 24.77 6.97
C GLY A 127 -10.28 23.35 7.49
N LEU A 128 -10.49 23.11 8.80
CA LEU A 128 -10.19 21.81 9.44
C LEU A 128 -10.93 20.63 8.79
N LEU A 129 -12.18 20.83 8.35
CA LEU A 129 -12.90 19.77 7.64
C LEU A 129 -12.26 19.48 6.28
N TYR A 130 -11.89 20.52 5.53
CA TYR A 130 -11.21 20.34 4.25
C TYR A 130 -9.87 19.61 4.42
N GLN A 131 -9.09 19.96 5.45
CA GLN A 131 -7.83 19.29 5.77
C GLN A 131 -8.05 17.83 6.16
N PHE A 132 -9.01 17.54 7.03
CA PHE A 132 -9.32 16.17 7.44
C PHE A 132 -9.71 15.29 6.24
N VAL A 133 -10.44 15.84 5.27
CA VAL A 133 -10.88 15.12 4.07
C VAL A 133 -9.77 15.00 3.01
N ASN A 134 -8.97 16.04 2.77
CA ASN A 134 -8.09 16.11 1.59
C ASN A 134 -6.60 15.99 1.90
N ASN A 135 -6.18 16.20 3.16
CA ASN A 135 -4.78 16.17 3.56
C ASN A 135 -4.51 14.95 4.45
N ASP A 136 -3.22 14.64 4.64
CA ASP A 136 -2.76 13.55 5.49
C ASP A 136 -3.18 13.75 6.95
N MET A 137 -2.91 14.94 7.49
CA MET A 137 -3.31 15.40 8.82
C MET A 137 -4.52 16.36 8.75
N PRO A 138 -5.39 16.38 9.78
CA PRO A 138 -5.39 15.50 10.96
C PRO A 138 -5.85 14.07 10.65
N ARG A 139 -5.41 13.08 11.44
CA ARG A 139 -5.88 11.67 11.34
C ARG A 139 -7.18 11.44 12.09
N ILE A 140 -7.42 12.19 13.15
CA ILE A 140 -8.53 11.97 14.08
C ILE A 140 -9.41 13.22 14.12
N ALA A 141 -10.68 13.06 13.78
CA ALA A 141 -11.70 14.09 13.93
C ALA A 141 -12.55 13.82 15.17
N LEU A 142 -12.50 14.74 16.13
CA LEU A 142 -13.33 14.70 17.34
C LEU A 142 -14.61 15.51 17.07
N SER A 143 -15.75 14.86 16.93
CA SER A 143 -17.02 15.49 16.57
C SER A 143 -18.16 15.18 17.53
N VAL A 144 -19.19 16.02 17.54
CA VAL A 144 -20.40 15.82 18.35
C VAL A 144 -21.56 15.41 17.45
N ASP A 145 -22.01 16.28 16.55
CA ASP A 145 -23.11 15.99 15.61
C ASP A 145 -22.75 16.31 14.15
N MET A 146 -21.65 17.02 13.91
CA MET A 146 -21.34 17.57 12.59
C MET A 146 -20.97 16.48 11.58
N LEU A 147 -20.30 15.43 12.03
CA LEU A 147 -19.90 14.32 11.17
C LEU A 147 -20.90 13.15 11.16
N ASP A 148 -22.01 13.26 11.90
CA ASP A 148 -23.04 12.22 11.95
C ASP A 148 -23.81 12.13 10.62
N THR A 149 -23.92 13.26 9.88
CA THR A 149 -24.65 13.37 8.60
C THR A 149 -23.88 14.13 7.52
N GLY A 150 -24.11 13.78 6.24
CA GLY A 150 -23.78 14.64 5.09
C GLY A 150 -22.32 14.67 4.61
N ILE A 151 -21.34 14.12 5.34
CA ILE A 151 -19.92 14.17 4.94
C ILE A 151 -19.46 12.82 4.35
N ASP A 152 -18.67 12.92 3.28
CA ASP A 152 -18.15 11.78 2.51
C ASP A 152 -16.62 11.63 2.59
N ILE A 153 -16.17 10.61 3.32
CA ILE A 153 -14.77 10.28 3.55
C ILE A 153 -14.60 8.78 3.29
N ARG A 154 -14.03 8.44 2.13
CA ARG A 154 -13.83 7.02 1.73
C ARG A 154 -12.73 6.35 2.54
N GLU A 155 -11.67 7.10 2.89
CA GLU A 155 -10.51 6.63 3.67
C GLU A 155 -10.83 6.36 5.16
N LEU A 156 -12.08 6.52 5.58
CA LEU A 156 -12.45 6.32 6.98
C LEU A 156 -12.40 4.83 7.34
N VAL A 157 -11.44 4.45 8.17
CA VAL A 157 -11.18 3.05 8.56
C VAL A 157 -11.46 2.78 10.04
N ASN A 158 -11.65 3.81 10.87
CA ASN A 158 -12.02 3.65 12.27
C ASN A 158 -13.18 4.58 12.68
N LEU A 159 -14.07 4.08 13.52
CA LEU A 159 -15.12 4.84 14.22
C LEU A 159 -15.04 4.57 15.72
N VAL A 160 -15.10 5.61 16.53
CA VAL A 160 -15.08 5.48 18.00
C VAL A 160 -16.36 6.07 18.58
N PHE A 161 -17.20 5.22 19.17
CA PHE A 161 -18.39 5.63 19.89
C PHE A 161 -18.01 5.98 21.34
N ALA A 162 -17.62 7.23 21.54
CA ALA A 162 -17.32 7.81 22.86
C ALA A 162 -18.55 8.50 23.49
N LYS A 163 -19.76 8.18 23.02
CA LYS A 163 -21.05 8.63 23.55
C LYS A 163 -22.11 7.52 23.43
N PRO A 164 -23.13 7.50 24.29
CA PRO A 164 -24.31 6.66 24.09
C PRO A 164 -25.19 7.19 22.93
N VAL A 165 -25.75 6.28 22.15
CA VAL A 165 -26.61 6.58 20.98
C VAL A 165 -27.95 5.87 21.14
N TYR A 166 -28.99 6.64 21.43
CA TYR A 166 -30.33 6.09 21.68
C TYR A 166 -31.18 5.94 20.40
N SER A 167 -30.86 6.67 19.34
CA SER A 167 -31.62 6.64 18.08
C SER A 167 -31.02 5.63 17.11
N TYR A 168 -31.82 4.62 16.75
CA TYR A 168 -31.43 3.59 15.77
C TYR A 168 -31.02 4.18 14.42
N THR A 169 -31.76 5.20 13.95
CA THR A 169 -31.45 5.88 12.69
C THR A 169 -30.11 6.59 12.74
N LYS A 170 -29.83 7.35 13.82
CA LYS A 170 -28.53 8.03 13.98
C LYS A 170 -27.38 7.02 14.11
N PHE A 171 -27.60 5.93 14.85
CA PHE A 171 -26.62 4.86 15.00
C PHE A 171 -26.17 4.30 13.65
N TRP A 172 -27.10 3.93 12.77
CA TRP A 172 -26.77 3.45 11.43
C TRP A 172 -26.21 4.54 10.50
N GLN A 173 -26.61 5.81 10.68
CA GLN A 173 -25.99 6.93 9.95
C GLN A 173 -24.52 7.12 10.32
N MET A 174 -24.18 6.92 11.59
CA MET A 174 -22.80 6.98 12.10
C MET A 174 -21.97 5.81 11.56
N ILE A 175 -22.49 4.57 11.64
CA ILE A 175 -21.84 3.39 11.05
C ILE A 175 -21.66 3.54 9.54
N GLY A 176 -22.67 4.07 8.85
CA GLY A 176 -22.65 4.32 7.40
C GLY A 176 -21.53 5.26 6.94
N ARG A 177 -20.85 5.97 7.85
CA ARG A 177 -19.65 6.76 7.53
C ARG A 177 -18.48 5.85 7.11
N GLY A 178 -18.38 4.66 7.70
CA GLY A 178 -17.31 3.69 7.41
C GLY A 178 -17.60 2.73 6.26
N THR A 179 -18.86 2.52 5.88
CA THR A 179 -19.26 1.46 4.92
C THR A 179 -18.88 1.74 3.46
N ARG A 180 -18.32 2.91 3.15
CA ARG A 180 -17.93 3.26 1.77
C ARG A 180 -16.64 2.52 1.37
N LEU A 181 -16.67 1.94 0.17
CA LEU A 181 -15.50 1.30 -0.44
C LEU A 181 -14.48 2.35 -0.90
N LEU A 182 -13.20 1.98 -0.82
CA LEU A 182 -12.12 2.75 -1.40
C LEU A 182 -11.99 2.37 -2.88
N GLU A 183 -12.27 3.33 -3.77
CA GLU A 183 -12.13 3.15 -5.22
C GLU A 183 -10.64 3.25 -5.59
N PRO A 184 -10.11 2.43 -6.52
CA PRO A 184 -8.69 2.46 -6.87
C PRO A 184 -8.21 3.83 -7.40
N THR A 185 -9.12 4.60 -8.00
CA THR A 185 -8.86 5.96 -8.52
C THR A 185 -8.80 7.05 -7.46
N LYS A 186 -9.21 6.75 -6.22
CA LYS A 186 -9.28 7.70 -5.10
C LYS A 186 -8.41 7.27 -3.92
N MET A 187 -7.46 6.35 -4.16
CA MET A 187 -6.46 5.98 -3.17
C MET A 187 -5.60 7.18 -2.83
N LYS A 188 -5.28 7.33 -1.55
CA LYS A 188 -4.37 8.37 -1.05
C LYS A 188 -3.19 7.72 -0.34
N PRO A 189 -2.04 8.39 -0.23
CA PRO A 189 -0.82 7.80 0.34
C PRO A 189 -0.99 7.17 1.73
N TRP A 190 -1.95 7.65 2.52
CA TRP A 190 -2.22 7.17 3.88
C TRP A 190 -3.29 6.09 4.00
N CYS A 191 -3.95 5.73 2.91
CA CYS A 191 -4.97 4.69 2.86
C CYS A 191 -4.87 4.00 1.51
N SER A 192 -3.97 3.02 1.42
CA SER A 192 -3.71 2.26 0.19
C SER A 192 -4.74 1.15 -0.04
N ASP A 193 -5.36 0.65 1.03
CA ASP A 193 -6.39 -0.38 0.96
C ASP A 193 -7.45 -0.17 2.06
N LYS A 194 -8.66 -0.68 1.80
CA LYS A 194 -9.77 -0.69 2.74
C LYS A 194 -10.71 -1.85 2.45
N ASP A 195 -10.42 -2.97 3.09
CA ASP A 195 -11.27 -4.17 3.06
C ASP A 195 -12.37 -4.18 4.12
N SER A 196 -12.07 -3.63 5.30
CA SER A 196 -13.00 -3.48 6.41
C SER A 196 -12.69 -2.21 7.21
N PHE A 197 -13.61 -1.81 8.08
CA PHE A 197 -13.37 -0.74 9.05
C PHE A 197 -13.66 -1.22 10.48
N LEU A 198 -12.97 -0.62 11.45
CA LEU A 198 -13.10 -0.97 12.87
C LEU A 198 -14.02 0.01 13.58
N ILE A 199 -14.87 -0.51 14.44
CA ILE A 199 -15.71 0.27 15.34
C ILE A 199 -15.30 -0.04 16.78
N LEU A 200 -14.88 0.97 17.52
CA LEU A 200 -14.62 0.88 18.94
C LEU A 200 -15.83 1.42 19.68
N ASP A 201 -16.57 0.52 20.35
CA ASP A 201 -17.74 0.85 21.14
C ASP A 201 -17.36 0.95 22.62
N CYS A 202 -17.41 2.17 23.15
CA CYS A 202 -17.08 2.45 24.55
C CYS A 202 -18.34 2.57 25.43
N TRP A 203 -19.55 2.43 24.88
CA TRP A 203 -20.81 2.73 25.57
C TRP A 203 -21.91 1.68 25.31
N ASP A 204 -21.52 0.48 24.92
CA ASP A 204 -22.43 -0.68 24.77
C ASP A 204 -23.62 -0.40 23.82
N ASN A 205 -23.39 0.44 22.81
CA ASN A 205 -24.40 0.83 21.83
C ASN A 205 -24.91 -0.39 21.04
N PHE A 206 -24.02 -1.31 20.66
CA PHE A 206 -24.43 -2.53 19.95
C PHE A 206 -25.29 -3.45 20.82
N GLU A 207 -24.98 -3.54 22.11
CA GLU A 207 -25.75 -4.32 23.07
C GLU A 207 -27.12 -3.70 23.35
N TYR A 208 -27.18 -2.36 23.48
CA TYR A 208 -28.43 -1.62 23.59
C TYR A 208 -29.40 -1.91 22.42
N PHE A 209 -28.88 -1.98 21.19
CA PHE A 209 -29.68 -2.35 20.01
C PHE A 209 -29.78 -3.85 19.75
N LYS A 210 -29.26 -4.71 20.65
CA LYS A 210 -29.27 -6.18 20.56
C LYS A 210 -28.66 -6.71 19.25
N LEU A 211 -27.60 -6.06 18.79
CA LEU A 211 -26.86 -6.45 17.59
C LEU A 211 -25.63 -7.27 17.99
N ASN A 212 -25.39 -8.37 17.25
CA ASN A 212 -24.23 -9.24 17.44
C ASN A 212 -23.27 -9.10 16.24
N PRO A 213 -22.44 -8.05 16.21
CA PRO A 213 -21.49 -7.84 15.13
C PRO A 213 -20.34 -8.85 15.18
N ARG A 214 -19.63 -9.01 14.06
CA ARG A 214 -18.38 -9.78 14.03
C ARG A 214 -17.34 -9.06 14.91
N GLY A 215 -16.73 -9.80 15.83
CA GLY A 215 -15.61 -9.30 16.62
C GLY A 215 -14.39 -9.02 15.76
N LYS A 216 -13.47 -8.19 16.28
CA LYS A 216 -12.16 -7.99 15.64
C LYS A 216 -11.41 -9.33 15.59
N GLU A 217 -11.06 -9.78 14.40
CA GLU A 217 -10.07 -10.83 14.22
C GLU A 217 -8.69 -10.19 14.41
N ASN A 218 -7.90 -10.68 15.37
CA ASN A 218 -6.56 -10.16 15.66
C ASN A 218 -5.59 -10.49 14.52
N LYS A 219 -5.66 -9.71 13.44
CA LYS A 219 -4.55 -9.53 12.49
C LYS A 219 -3.84 -8.25 12.87
N GLY A 220 -3.13 -8.24 14.00
CA GLY A 220 -2.33 -7.09 14.40
C GLY A 220 -1.27 -6.80 13.33
N GLN A 221 -1.37 -5.68 12.64
CA GLN A 221 -0.33 -5.25 11.71
C GLN A 221 0.84 -4.74 12.55
N ILE A 222 1.93 -5.52 12.61
CA ILE A 222 3.13 -5.16 13.37
C ILE A 222 3.74 -3.89 12.74
N PRO A 223 3.93 -2.79 13.49
CA PRO A 223 4.50 -1.55 12.97
C PRO A 223 5.88 -1.77 12.34
N LEU A 224 6.21 -1.01 11.29
CA LEU A 224 7.51 -1.15 10.60
C LEU A 224 8.73 -0.97 11.53
N PRO A 225 8.79 0.02 12.44
CA PRO A 225 9.91 0.14 13.38
C PRO A 225 10.09 -1.09 14.27
N VAL A 226 8.97 -1.71 14.70
CA VAL A 226 8.95 -2.94 15.52
C VAL A 226 9.47 -4.12 14.71
N ARG A 227 9.10 -4.21 13.41
CA ARG A 227 9.62 -5.23 12.50
C ARG A 227 11.12 -5.07 12.26
N LEU A 228 11.60 -3.87 11.94
CA LEU A 228 13.02 -3.60 11.73
C LEU A 228 13.85 -3.98 12.96
N PHE A 229 13.41 -3.57 14.15
CA PHE A 229 14.08 -3.94 15.39
C PHE A 229 14.11 -5.47 15.58
N GLY A 230 13.00 -6.14 15.30
CA GLY A 230 12.89 -7.59 15.38
C GLY A 230 13.88 -8.33 14.46
N VAL A 231 13.93 -7.95 13.18
CA VAL A 231 14.84 -8.59 12.21
C VAL A 231 16.30 -8.31 12.57
N ARG A 232 16.63 -7.11 13.06
CA ARG A 232 18.00 -6.81 13.52
C ARG A 232 18.38 -7.63 14.76
N LEU A 233 17.45 -7.84 15.69
CA LEU A 233 17.67 -8.67 16.86
C LEU A 233 17.90 -10.14 16.46
N GLU A 234 17.10 -10.67 15.55
CA GLU A 234 17.27 -12.02 14.98
C GLU A 234 18.64 -12.16 14.30
N LYS A 235 19.07 -11.16 13.52
CA LYS A 235 20.41 -11.13 12.92
C LYS A 235 21.54 -11.13 13.95
N ILE A 236 21.39 -10.41 15.06
CA ILE A 236 22.37 -10.43 16.16
C ILE A 236 22.44 -11.82 16.79
N GLU A 237 21.29 -12.43 17.06
CA GLU A 237 21.19 -13.77 17.62
C GLU A 237 21.87 -14.81 16.72
N THR A 238 21.53 -14.83 15.43
CA THR A 238 22.17 -15.72 14.44
C THR A 238 23.68 -15.47 14.34
N ALA A 239 24.13 -14.21 14.35
CA ALA A 239 25.56 -13.89 14.31
C ALA A 239 26.30 -14.40 15.57
N ILE A 240 25.67 -14.36 16.75
CA ILE A 240 26.22 -14.93 17.99
C ILE A 240 26.30 -16.46 17.89
N GLU A 241 25.24 -17.12 17.38
CA GLU A 241 25.21 -18.57 17.20
C GLU A 241 26.31 -19.07 16.24
N LEU A 242 26.54 -18.33 15.15
CA LEU A 242 27.59 -18.61 14.18
C LEU A 242 29.00 -18.17 14.64
N SER A 243 29.12 -17.61 15.86
CA SER A 243 30.38 -17.09 16.42
C SER A 243 31.01 -15.93 15.63
N GLU A 244 30.21 -15.20 14.84
CA GLU A 244 30.59 -14.02 14.06
C GLU A 244 30.65 -12.78 14.96
N THR A 245 31.75 -12.66 15.73
CA THR A 245 31.90 -11.65 16.79
C THR A 245 31.95 -10.21 16.23
N GLU A 246 32.58 -10.00 15.07
CA GLU A 246 32.67 -8.66 14.47
C GLU A 246 31.30 -8.18 13.98
N LEU A 247 30.54 -9.06 13.33
CA LEU A 247 29.19 -8.76 12.82
C LEU A 247 28.22 -8.46 13.97
N SER A 248 28.21 -9.30 15.01
CA SER A 248 27.34 -9.09 16.17
C SER A 248 27.62 -7.76 16.87
N LEU A 249 28.88 -7.40 17.12
CA LEU A 249 29.24 -6.10 17.71
C LEU A 249 28.78 -4.91 16.85
N LYS A 250 28.91 -5.03 15.53
CA LYS A 250 28.47 -4.00 14.59
C LYS A 250 26.95 -3.81 14.60
N GLU A 251 26.19 -4.89 14.57
CA GLU A 251 24.72 -4.85 14.64
C GLU A 251 24.22 -4.38 16.01
N ILE A 252 24.90 -4.75 17.11
CA ILE A 252 24.62 -4.22 18.45
C ILE A 252 24.76 -2.69 18.48
N SER A 253 25.83 -2.14 17.89
CA SER A 253 26.00 -0.69 17.80
C SER A 253 24.87 0.01 17.04
N LYS A 254 24.37 -0.61 15.97
CA LYS A 254 23.22 -0.09 15.21
C LYS A 254 21.92 -0.22 16.01
N LEU A 255 21.74 -1.31 16.75
CA LEU A 255 20.59 -1.53 17.64
C LEU A 255 20.54 -0.46 18.74
N LYS A 256 21.69 -0.15 19.38
CA LYS A 256 21.81 0.96 20.34
C LYS A 256 21.38 2.29 19.71
N THR A 257 21.92 2.61 18.54
CA THR A 257 21.55 3.82 17.80
C THR A 257 20.05 3.88 17.50
N GLN A 258 19.42 2.74 17.24
CA GLN A 258 17.98 2.65 17.02
C GLN A 258 17.19 2.88 18.33
N ILE A 259 17.64 2.34 19.47
CA ILE A 259 17.03 2.56 20.79
C ILE A 259 17.07 4.04 21.18
N ASP A 260 18.14 4.75 20.83
CA ASP A 260 18.27 6.19 21.08
C ASP A 260 17.21 7.04 20.34
N THR A 261 16.56 6.47 19.31
CA THR A 261 15.46 7.15 18.58
C THR A 261 14.12 7.12 19.30
N LEU A 262 13.99 6.36 20.40
CA LEU A 262 12.73 6.27 21.14
C LEU A 262 12.33 7.63 21.74
N PRO A 263 11.05 8.05 21.60
CA PRO A 263 10.59 9.35 22.08
C PRO A 263 10.51 9.37 23.60
N GLN A 264 11.52 9.98 24.25
CA GLN A 264 11.67 10.03 25.71
C GLN A 264 10.47 10.64 26.47
N ASN A 265 9.67 11.48 25.81
CA ASN A 265 8.49 12.12 26.39
C ASN A 265 7.18 11.35 26.17
N SER A 266 7.21 10.22 25.44
CA SER A 266 6.02 9.39 25.21
C SER A 266 5.66 8.64 26.49
N ILE A 267 4.37 8.60 26.82
CA ILE A 267 3.92 7.97 28.07
C ILE A 267 4.24 6.47 28.12
N VAL A 268 4.23 5.81 26.96
CA VAL A 268 4.57 4.39 26.85
C VAL A 268 6.05 4.16 27.19
N ILE A 269 6.93 5.11 26.84
CA ILE A 269 8.35 5.06 27.17
C ILE A 269 8.59 5.44 28.63
N LEU A 270 7.86 6.42 29.16
CA LEU A 270 7.92 6.81 30.56
C LEU A 270 7.46 5.67 31.49
N ASP A 271 6.39 4.96 31.13
CA ASP A 271 5.88 3.80 31.86
C ASP A 271 6.92 2.65 31.85
N ALA A 272 7.69 2.50 30.76
CA ALA A 272 8.76 1.50 30.62
C ALA A 272 10.16 2.00 31.08
N LYS A 273 10.27 3.20 31.65
CA LYS A 273 11.56 3.85 31.92
C LYS A 273 12.42 3.06 32.91
N HIS A 274 11.81 2.44 33.91
CA HIS A 274 12.52 1.61 34.88
C HIS A 274 13.14 0.38 34.24
N ASP A 275 12.45 -0.24 33.29
CA ASP A 275 12.98 -1.38 32.55
C ASP A 275 14.11 -0.95 31.61
N LEU A 276 13.96 0.20 30.93
CA LEU A 276 14.96 0.74 30.02
C LEU A 276 16.29 1.11 30.70
N GLN A 277 16.32 1.36 32.01
CA GLN A 277 17.57 1.62 32.75
C GLN A 277 18.57 0.47 32.64
N TRP A 278 18.11 -0.76 32.44
CA TRP A 278 19.00 -1.90 32.27
C TRP A 278 19.88 -1.78 31.01
N LEU A 279 19.42 -1.06 30.00
CA LEU A 279 20.15 -0.81 28.76
C LEU A 279 21.28 0.22 28.91
N GLU A 280 21.26 1.04 29.97
CA GLU A 280 22.30 2.04 30.27
C GLU A 280 23.59 1.42 30.82
N ASP A 281 23.54 0.17 31.31
CA ASP A 281 24.72 -0.57 31.76
C ASP A 281 25.54 -1.09 30.56
N ASP A 282 26.78 -0.65 30.42
CA ASP A 282 27.69 -1.13 29.38
C ASP A 282 27.89 -2.66 29.42
N ASN A 283 27.79 -3.28 30.61
CA ASN A 283 27.89 -4.73 30.76
C ASN A 283 26.69 -5.47 30.16
N PHE A 284 25.55 -4.81 29.97
CA PHE A 284 24.40 -5.39 29.27
C PHE A 284 24.83 -5.82 27.86
N TRP A 285 25.58 -4.96 27.17
CA TRP A 285 25.95 -5.11 25.76
C TRP A 285 27.21 -5.93 25.50
N ASN A 286 28.05 -6.13 26.52
CA ASN A 286 29.29 -6.91 26.40
C ASN A 286 29.02 -8.39 26.09
N GLN A 287 27.90 -8.93 26.56
CA GLN A 287 27.47 -10.30 26.27
C GLN A 287 25.95 -10.37 26.25
N LEU A 288 25.35 -10.48 25.06
CA LEU A 288 23.91 -10.70 24.90
C LEU A 288 23.59 -12.18 25.12
N THR A 289 23.26 -12.51 26.36
CA THR A 289 22.74 -13.82 26.76
C THR A 289 21.26 -13.96 26.35
N SER A 290 20.74 -15.19 26.31
CA SER A 290 19.36 -15.49 25.88
C SER A 290 18.30 -14.70 26.67
N ASP A 291 18.50 -14.49 27.97
CA ASP A 291 17.63 -13.66 28.81
C ASP A 291 17.64 -12.17 28.42
N LYS A 292 18.78 -11.64 27.98
CA LYS A 292 18.88 -10.26 27.48
C LYS A 292 18.24 -10.10 26.11
N ILE A 293 18.37 -11.10 25.24
CA ILE A 293 17.69 -11.12 23.94
C ILE A 293 16.17 -11.19 24.15
N GLU A 294 15.70 -12.04 25.06
CA GLU A 294 14.28 -12.12 25.41
C GLU A 294 13.75 -10.80 25.98
N PHE A 295 14.52 -10.11 26.82
CA PHE A 295 14.18 -8.77 27.29
C PHE A 295 14.08 -7.75 26.14
N LEU A 296 15.04 -7.73 25.21
CA LEU A 296 14.99 -6.87 24.03
C LEU A 296 13.77 -7.18 23.17
N SER A 297 13.40 -8.46 23.03
CA SER A 297 12.27 -8.92 22.21
C SER A 297 10.90 -8.66 22.84
N SER A 298 10.76 -8.86 24.16
CA SER A 298 9.48 -8.80 24.86
C SER A 298 9.16 -7.42 25.43
N VAL A 299 10.18 -6.68 25.88
CA VAL A 299 10.01 -5.37 26.54
C VAL A 299 10.35 -4.24 25.59
N VAL A 300 11.53 -4.27 24.96
CA VAL A 300 12.05 -3.11 24.19
C VAL A 300 11.44 -3.03 22.79
N LYS A 301 11.38 -4.15 22.07
CA LYS A 301 10.85 -4.22 20.70
C LYS A 301 9.43 -3.64 20.56
N PRO A 302 8.45 -3.92 21.45
CA PRO A 302 7.12 -3.31 21.36
C PRO A 302 7.12 -1.78 21.51
N LEU A 303 8.09 -1.19 22.21
CA LEU A 303 8.16 0.26 22.44
C LEU A 303 8.39 1.04 21.14
N PHE A 304 8.97 0.40 20.12
CA PHE A 304 9.17 0.99 18.79
C PHE A 304 7.86 1.35 18.07
N ARG A 305 6.69 0.90 18.56
CA ARG A 305 5.38 1.39 18.10
C ARG A 305 5.19 2.91 18.30
N THR A 306 5.96 3.51 19.21
CA THR A 306 5.91 4.94 19.51
C THR A 306 6.75 5.80 18.57
N VAL A 307 7.66 5.18 17.81
CA VAL A 307 8.53 5.91 16.87
C VAL A 307 7.68 6.43 15.73
N SER A 308 7.61 7.75 15.64
CA SER A 308 6.92 8.50 14.59
C SER A 308 7.80 9.66 14.13
N ASP A 309 7.50 10.24 12.96
CA ASP A 309 8.30 11.32 12.33
C ASP A 309 9.66 10.85 11.74
N THR A 310 9.73 9.61 11.25
CA THR A 310 10.88 9.06 10.53
C THR A 310 10.59 8.86 9.03
N ASP A 311 11.65 8.83 8.20
CA ASP A 311 11.51 8.47 6.79
C ASP A 311 11.18 6.96 6.66
N PHE A 312 9.88 6.63 6.67
CA PHE A 312 9.40 5.25 6.61
C PHE A 312 9.79 4.55 5.31
N LYS A 313 10.02 5.28 4.20
CA LYS A 313 10.47 4.69 2.94
C LYS A 313 11.92 4.25 3.05
N ALA A 314 12.78 5.10 3.64
CA ALA A 314 14.15 4.71 3.95
C ALA A 314 14.20 3.54 4.94
N MET A 315 13.39 3.59 6.01
CA MET A 315 13.34 2.54 7.02
C MET A 315 12.85 1.20 6.45
N ARG A 316 11.90 1.23 5.50
CA ARG A 316 11.42 0.02 4.82
C ARG A 316 12.54 -0.65 4.04
N PHE A 317 13.24 0.13 3.22
CA PHE A 317 14.38 -0.36 2.46
C PHE A 317 15.50 -0.88 3.38
N GLU A 318 15.79 -0.17 4.47
CA GLU A 318 16.73 -0.66 5.49
C GLU A 318 16.31 -2.02 6.04
N LYS A 319 15.04 -2.16 6.44
CA LYS A 319 14.47 -3.41 6.94
C LYS A 319 14.56 -4.54 5.90
N ASP A 320 14.33 -4.26 4.62
CA ASP A 320 14.42 -5.24 3.54
C ASP A 320 15.88 -5.67 3.29
N ILE A 321 16.84 -4.74 3.34
CA ILE A 321 18.27 -5.07 3.26
C ILE A 321 18.72 -5.94 4.44
N VAL A 322 18.28 -5.61 5.66
CA VAL A 322 18.60 -6.43 6.85
C VAL A 322 18.00 -7.83 6.73
N GLU A 323 16.78 -7.98 6.19
CA GLU A 323 16.19 -9.30 5.91
C GLU A 323 16.98 -10.08 4.86
N VAL A 324 17.47 -9.44 3.78
CA VAL A 324 18.33 -10.10 2.78
C VAL A 324 19.66 -10.54 3.38
N SER A 325 20.30 -9.68 4.17
CA SER A 325 21.54 -10.01 4.87
C SER A 325 21.34 -11.17 5.84
N LEU A 326 20.24 -11.21 6.59
CA LEU A 326 19.87 -12.32 7.47
C LEU A 326 19.64 -13.62 6.68
N ALA A 327 18.87 -13.58 5.58
CA ALA A 327 18.65 -14.75 4.73
C ALA A 327 19.96 -15.31 4.16
N LYS A 328 20.92 -14.44 3.83
CA LYS A 328 22.27 -14.85 3.41
C LYS A 328 23.04 -15.52 4.54
N LEU A 329 22.97 -14.96 5.75
CA LEU A 329 23.65 -15.48 6.93
C LEU A 329 23.13 -16.88 7.34
N LEU A 330 21.83 -17.12 7.16
CA LEU A 330 21.17 -18.41 7.41
C LEU A 330 21.30 -19.41 6.25
N GLU A 331 21.98 -19.04 5.16
CA GLU A 331 22.10 -19.85 3.93
C GLU A 331 20.75 -20.20 3.25
N GLU A 332 19.71 -19.38 3.46
CA GLU A 332 18.37 -19.55 2.88
C GLU A 332 18.32 -19.04 1.42
N THR A 333 18.84 -19.82 0.48
CA THR A 333 19.02 -19.41 -0.94
C THR A 333 17.73 -18.94 -1.63
N GLU A 334 16.62 -19.67 -1.48
CA GLU A 334 15.33 -19.31 -2.12
C GLU A 334 14.78 -17.98 -1.62
N LYS A 335 14.84 -17.76 -0.30
CA LYS A 335 14.35 -16.52 0.34
C LYS A 335 15.28 -15.35 0.03
N PHE A 336 16.59 -15.59 0.04
CA PHE A 336 17.59 -14.62 -0.40
C PHE A 336 17.32 -14.16 -1.82
N ASP A 337 17.10 -15.08 -2.76
CA ASP A 337 16.84 -14.74 -4.16
C ASP A 337 15.55 -13.94 -4.35
N SER A 338 14.47 -14.33 -3.67
CA SER A 338 13.19 -13.60 -3.73
C SER A 338 13.30 -12.18 -3.17
N LEU A 339 13.93 -12.00 -2.00
CA LEU A 339 14.11 -10.69 -1.38
C LEU A 339 15.08 -9.82 -2.19
N LYS A 340 16.16 -10.41 -2.71
CA LYS A 340 17.12 -9.75 -3.62
C LYS A 340 16.42 -9.19 -4.86
N GLU A 341 15.57 -9.97 -5.52
CA GLU A 341 14.82 -9.51 -6.71
C GLU A 341 13.94 -8.30 -6.38
N SER A 342 13.24 -8.35 -5.24
CA SER A 342 12.45 -7.21 -4.75
C SER A 342 13.32 -5.96 -4.59
N ILE A 343 14.48 -6.07 -3.95
CA ILE A 343 15.37 -4.91 -3.73
C ILE A 343 15.93 -4.36 -5.05
N ILE A 344 16.28 -5.23 -6.00
CA ILE A 344 16.73 -4.79 -7.33
C ILE A 344 15.64 -3.97 -8.02
N GLU A 345 14.38 -4.42 -7.93
CA GLU A 345 13.23 -3.68 -8.47
C GLU A 345 13.10 -2.31 -7.80
N GLU A 346 13.15 -2.22 -6.47
CA GLU A 346 13.06 -0.95 -5.74
C GLU A 346 14.16 0.05 -6.14
N ILE A 347 15.39 -0.45 -6.30
CA ILE A 347 16.54 0.36 -6.74
C ILE A 347 16.37 0.81 -8.20
N SER A 348 15.76 -0.02 -9.05
CA SER A 348 15.52 0.30 -10.47
C SER A 348 14.54 1.46 -10.68
N GLU A 349 13.63 1.68 -9.73
CA GLU A 349 12.65 2.75 -9.78
C GLU A 349 13.21 4.13 -9.41
N LEU A 350 14.46 4.21 -8.92
CA LEU A 350 15.08 5.48 -8.56
C LEU A 350 15.37 6.35 -9.80
N PRO A 351 14.86 7.60 -9.86
CA PRO A 351 15.05 8.46 -11.02
C PRO A 351 16.48 9.02 -11.09
N LEU A 352 17.32 8.44 -11.95
CA LEU A 352 18.69 8.90 -12.20
C LEU A 352 18.80 10.35 -12.73
N SER A 353 17.67 10.95 -13.13
CA SER A 353 17.58 12.36 -13.54
C SER A 353 17.74 13.34 -12.36
N VAL A 354 17.53 12.89 -11.12
CA VAL A 354 17.70 13.72 -9.91
C VAL A 354 19.18 13.78 -9.54
N ASN A 355 19.75 14.98 -9.48
CA ASN A 355 21.19 15.19 -9.22
C ASN A 355 21.72 14.48 -7.96
N ILE A 356 20.90 14.38 -6.90
CA ILE A 356 21.28 13.71 -5.65
C ILE A 356 21.40 12.19 -5.87
N ILE A 357 20.52 11.60 -6.67
CA ILE A 357 20.54 10.17 -7.04
C ILE A 357 21.68 9.89 -8.03
N ALA A 358 21.90 10.80 -8.98
CA ALA A 358 22.96 10.68 -9.99
C ALA A 358 24.38 10.57 -9.37
N LYS A 359 24.59 11.12 -8.18
CA LYS A 359 25.85 10.98 -7.43
C LYS A 359 26.15 9.54 -7.02
N GLU A 360 25.12 8.76 -6.74
CA GLU A 360 25.22 7.34 -6.33
C GLU A 360 24.95 6.37 -7.50
N LYS A 361 24.96 6.87 -8.75
CA LYS A 361 24.63 6.09 -9.97
C LYS A 361 25.47 4.81 -10.12
N GLU A 362 26.75 4.86 -9.74
CA GLU A 362 27.63 3.70 -9.84
C GLU A 362 27.22 2.59 -8.86
N LEU A 363 26.84 2.94 -7.62
CA LEU A 363 26.33 1.99 -6.64
C LEU A 363 24.99 1.41 -7.09
N ILE A 364 24.08 2.26 -7.56
CA ILE A 364 22.77 1.85 -8.11
C ILE A 364 22.97 0.82 -9.23
N ARG A 365 23.82 1.13 -10.22
CA ARG A 365 24.09 0.22 -11.35
C ARG A 365 24.71 -1.11 -10.90
N LYS A 366 25.68 -1.08 -9.98
CA LYS A 366 26.29 -2.31 -9.44
C LYS A 366 25.23 -3.17 -8.75
N SER A 367 24.43 -2.56 -7.87
CA SER A 367 23.37 -3.25 -7.11
C SER A 367 22.23 -3.83 -7.96
N GLN A 368 22.12 -3.46 -9.23
CA GLN A 368 21.17 -4.05 -10.18
C GLN A 368 21.69 -5.34 -10.84
N THR A 369 22.97 -5.69 -10.65
CA THR A 369 23.57 -6.86 -11.30
C THR A 369 23.57 -8.08 -10.39
N ASN A 370 23.29 -9.26 -10.93
CA ASN A 370 23.36 -10.52 -10.19
C ASN A 370 24.77 -10.79 -9.61
N HIS A 371 25.81 -10.34 -10.30
CA HIS A 371 27.20 -10.50 -9.85
C HIS A 371 27.45 -9.78 -8.52
N TYR A 372 26.90 -8.58 -8.33
CA TYR A 372 27.07 -7.83 -7.08
C TYR A 372 26.54 -8.63 -5.88
N TRP A 373 25.33 -9.19 -5.99
CA TRP A 373 24.71 -9.98 -4.91
C TRP A 373 25.41 -11.32 -4.65
N SER A 374 26.05 -11.92 -5.65
CA SER A 374 26.84 -13.14 -5.43
C SER A 374 28.09 -12.92 -4.56
N VAL A 375 28.70 -11.72 -4.62
CA VAL A 375 29.95 -11.40 -3.92
C VAL A 375 29.73 -10.41 -2.76
N ILE A 376 28.49 -9.99 -2.52
CA ILE A 376 28.14 -8.96 -1.54
C ILE A 376 28.60 -9.32 -0.12
N THR A 377 29.18 -8.35 0.59
CA THR A 377 29.63 -8.48 1.98
C THR A 377 28.73 -7.69 2.94
N GLU A 378 28.89 -7.91 4.24
CA GLU A 378 28.20 -7.14 5.28
C GLU A 378 28.49 -5.63 5.24
N ASN A 379 29.66 -5.24 4.74
CA ASN A 379 29.99 -3.84 4.51
C ASN A 379 29.23 -3.24 3.32
N ASP A 380 28.95 -4.03 2.30
CA ASP A 380 28.20 -3.60 1.13
C ASP A 380 26.71 -3.40 1.45
N PHE A 381 26.11 -4.27 2.26
CA PHE A 381 24.75 -4.06 2.77
C PHE A 381 24.62 -2.74 3.55
N ASP A 382 25.63 -2.42 4.37
CA ASP A 382 25.67 -1.15 5.10
C ASP A 382 25.87 0.07 4.19
N GLU A 383 26.63 -0.11 3.12
CA GLU A 383 26.77 0.92 2.10
C GLU A 383 25.42 1.20 1.40
N LEU A 384 24.65 0.15 1.07
CA LEU A 384 23.30 0.29 0.51
C LEU A 384 22.36 1.02 1.48
N ILE A 385 22.32 0.63 2.75
CA ILE A 385 21.47 1.30 3.76
C ILE A 385 21.86 2.77 3.86
N LYS A 386 23.15 3.08 3.98
CA LYS A 386 23.62 4.46 4.20
C LYS A 386 23.40 5.37 3.00
N LYS A 387 23.62 4.87 1.78
CA LYS A 387 23.61 5.70 0.56
C LYS A 387 22.30 5.63 -0.22
N ILE A 388 21.65 4.47 -0.25
CA ILE A 388 20.46 4.24 -1.09
C ILE A 388 19.16 4.43 -0.30
N ALA A 389 19.08 4.01 0.97
CA ALA A 389 17.85 4.16 1.76
C ALA A 389 17.32 5.60 1.81
N PRO A 390 18.16 6.65 2.05
CA PRO A 390 17.69 8.04 2.06
C PRO A 390 17.18 8.55 0.70
N LEU A 391 17.47 7.83 -0.38
CA LEU A 391 17.03 8.15 -1.74
C LEU A 391 15.64 7.58 -2.03
N MET A 392 15.16 6.61 -1.24
CA MET A 392 13.87 5.94 -1.46
C MET A 392 12.67 6.88 -1.40
N LYS A 393 12.79 8.02 -0.69
CA LYS A 393 11.77 9.07 -0.72
C LYS A 393 11.51 9.65 -2.11
N TYR A 394 12.48 9.57 -3.03
CA TYR A 394 12.37 10.08 -4.40
C TYR A 394 11.77 9.07 -5.39
N ARG A 395 11.54 7.81 -4.96
CA ARG A 395 10.83 6.79 -5.74
C ARG A 395 9.43 7.26 -6.19
N GLU A 396 8.83 8.23 -5.48
CA GLU A 396 7.46 8.71 -5.73
C GLU A 396 7.35 10.08 -6.45
N SER A 397 8.39 10.59 -7.11
CA SER A 397 8.30 11.89 -7.81
C SER A 397 8.25 11.82 -9.34
N VAL A 398 8.25 10.63 -9.92
CA VAL A 398 7.92 10.45 -11.33
C VAL A 398 6.58 9.75 -11.37
N VAL A 399 5.50 10.51 -11.54
CA VAL A 399 4.29 9.95 -12.17
C VAL A 399 4.76 9.52 -13.55
N PRO A 400 4.95 8.22 -13.84
CA PRO A 400 5.06 7.85 -15.22
C PRO A 400 3.68 8.17 -15.80
N LEU A 401 3.64 8.82 -16.96
CA LEU A 401 2.45 8.82 -17.82
C LEU A 401 2.25 7.39 -18.36
N THR A 402 2.15 6.41 -17.46
CA THR A 402 1.64 5.08 -17.70
C THR A 402 0.15 5.09 -17.35
N PRO A 403 -0.67 4.36 -18.12
CA PRO A 403 -2.09 4.30 -17.84
C PRO A 403 -2.31 3.72 -16.44
N ALA A 404 -3.20 4.36 -15.69
CA ALA A 404 -3.57 3.98 -14.33
C ALA A 404 -3.75 2.46 -14.21
N LYS A 405 -2.83 1.80 -13.48
CA LYS A 405 -3.10 0.48 -12.92
C LYS A 405 -4.12 0.69 -11.81
N TYR A 406 -5.35 0.29 -12.08
CA TYR A 406 -6.38 0.18 -11.06
C TYR A 406 -5.96 -0.95 -10.12
N ASN A 407 -5.61 -0.63 -8.87
CA ASN A 407 -5.50 -1.60 -7.77
C ASN A 407 -6.88 -2.17 -7.44
N LEU A 408 -7.33 -3.16 -8.21
CA LEU A 408 -8.26 -4.16 -7.73
C LEU A 408 -7.40 -5.34 -7.29
N LYS A 409 -7.68 -5.84 -6.08
CA LYS A 409 -7.10 -7.02 -5.41
C LYS A 409 -6.36 -7.95 -6.36
N ASP A 410 -5.14 -8.34 -5.97
CA ASP A 410 -4.40 -9.49 -6.48
C ASP A 410 -5.34 -10.63 -6.89
N ILE A 411 -5.77 -10.58 -8.13
CA ILE A 411 -5.94 -11.75 -8.94
C ILE A 411 -4.63 -11.74 -9.69
N VAL A 412 -3.72 -12.62 -9.25
CA VAL A 412 -2.75 -13.31 -10.08
C VAL A 412 -2.89 -12.83 -11.51
N SER A 413 -1.92 -12.07 -12.04
CA SER A 413 -1.78 -11.88 -13.49
C SER A 413 -2.10 -13.24 -14.09
N GLU A 414 -3.22 -13.37 -14.81
CA GLU A 414 -3.59 -14.66 -15.40
C GLU A 414 -2.31 -15.11 -16.10
N LYS A 415 -1.66 -16.13 -15.54
CA LYS A 415 -0.59 -16.81 -16.23
C LYS A 415 -1.36 -17.43 -17.36
N GLU A 416 -1.43 -16.75 -18.50
CA GLU A 416 -2.09 -17.30 -19.67
C GLU A 416 -1.36 -18.61 -19.97
N PHE A 417 -2.00 -19.70 -19.61
CA PHE A 417 -1.52 -21.03 -19.92
C PHE A 417 -2.03 -21.31 -21.33
N VAL A 418 -1.09 -21.57 -22.21
CA VAL A 418 -1.39 -22.06 -23.54
C VAL A 418 -1.61 -23.56 -23.39
N GLU A 419 -2.87 -23.98 -23.48
CA GLU A 419 -3.22 -25.40 -23.58
C GLU A 419 -2.89 -25.91 -24.98
N PHE A 420 -2.12 -27.00 -25.07
CA PHE A 420 -1.82 -27.66 -26.35
C PHE A 420 -1.87 -29.19 -26.21
N GLY A 421 -2.30 -29.84 -27.29
CA GLY A 421 -2.34 -31.30 -27.41
C GLY A 421 -3.62 -31.98 -26.90
N PRO A 422 -3.81 -33.26 -27.26
CA PRO A 422 -5.03 -34.03 -26.95
C PRO A 422 -5.20 -34.34 -25.44
N GLN A 423 -4.17 -34.11 -24.63
CA GLN A 423 -4.18 -34.33 -23.17
C GLN A 423 -4.28 -33.04 -22.34
N HIS A 424 -4.52 -31.87 -22.96
CA HIS A 424 -4.58 -30.56 -22.29
C HIS A 424 -3.29 -30.19 -21.53
N GLU A 425 -2.12 -30.29 -22.19
CA GLU A 425 -0.86 -29.85 -21.59
C GLU A 425 -0.82 -28.31 -21.52
N ALA A 426 -0.48 -27.74 -20.37
CA ALA A 426 -0.50 -26.30 -20.13
C ALA A 426 0.92 -25.76 -19.90
N LEU A 427 1.41 -24.91 -20.83
CA LEU A 427 2.65 -24.14 -20.62
C LEU A 427 2.33 -22.64 -20.55
N SER A 428 3.04 -21.90 -19.71
CA SER A 428 2.98 -20.43 -19.71
C SER A 428 3.42 -19.87 -21.07
N VAL A 429 2.84 -18.74 -21.52
CA VAL A 429 3.24 -18.04 -22.76
C VAL A 429 4.77 -17.88 -22.90
N ALA A 430 5.46 -17.50 -21.82
CA ALA A 430 6.92 -17.32 -21.82
C ALA A 430 7.68 -18.62 -22.15
N LYS A 431 7.34 -19.71 -21.45
CA LYS A 431 7.95 -21.03 -21.67
C LYS A 431 7.62 -21.61 -23.04
N TYR A 432 6.43 -21.32 -23.57
CA TYR A 432 6.07 -21.70 -24.94
C TYR A 432 6.90 -20.91 -25.99
N ARG A 433 7.13 -19.60 -25.78
CA ARG A 433 8.01 -18.81 -26.67
C ARG A 433 9.42 -19.36 -26.69
N GLU A 434 9.99 -19.63 -25.52
CA GLU A 434 11.33 -20.21 -25.39
C GLU A 434 11.44 -21.56 -26.14
N LEU A 435 10.44 -22.44 -26.00
CA LEU A 435 10.40 -23.71 -26.72
C LEU A 435 10.36 -23.53 -28.24
N VAL A 436 9.51 -22.63 -28.72
CA VAL A 436 9.39 -22.34 -30.17
C VAL A 436 10.68 -21.72 -30.72
N GLU A 437 11.29 -20.79 -29.99
CA GLU A 437 12.55 -20.16 -30.37
C GLU A 437 13.71 -21.16 -30.40
N GLN A 438 13.83 -22.02 -29.39
CA GLN A 438 14.84 -23.09 -29.36
C GLN A 438 14.65 -24.04 -30.54
N LYS A 439 13.42 -24.48 -30.82
CA LYS A 439 13.13 -25.41 -31.92
C LYS A 439 13.40 -24.82 -33.29
N ILE A 440 13.01 -23.58 -33.53
CA ILE A 440 13.29 -22.90 -34.80
C ILE A 440 14.82 -22.74 -34.97
N ASN A 441 15.55 -22.38 -33.92
CA ASN A 441 17.01 -22.28 -33.98
C ASN A 441 17.71 -23.63 -34.23
N GLU A 442 17.21 -24.73 -33.67
CA GLU A 442 17.69 -26.08 -33.97
C GLU A 442 17.47 -26.45 -35.45
N LEU A 443 16.27 -26.18 -35.97
CA LEU A 443 15.88 -26.53 -37.34
C LEU A 443 16.53 -25.64 -38.40
N VAL A 444 17.03 -24.45 -38.06
CA VAL A 444 17.82 -23.61 -38.98
C VAL A 444 19.07 -24.35 -39.48
N LEU A 445 19.63 -25.29 -38.70
CA LEU A 445 20.84 -26.03 -39.11
C LEU A 445 20.54 -27.13 -40.15
N SER A 446 19.32 -27.65 -40.18
CA SER A 446 18.93 -28.79 -41.04
C SER A 446 17.99 -28.41 -42.18
N ASN A 447 17.20 -27.33 -42.05
CA ASN A 447 16.14 -26.97 -42.99
C ASN A 447 16.59 -25.93 -44.03
N PRO A 448 16.61 -26.27 -45.34
CA PRO A 448 17.02 -25.35 -46.40
C PRO A 448 16.13 -24.09 -46.54
N LEU A 449 14.85 -24.15 -46.17
CA LEU A 449 13.92 -23.02 -46.23
C LEU A 449 14.18 -22.02 -45.10
N LEU A 450 14.49 -22.48 -43.89
CA LEU A 450 14.88 -21.59 -42.79
C LEU A 450 16.24 -20.93 -43.04
N GLN A 451 17.18 -21.63 -43.70
CA GLN A 451 18.46 -21.06 -44.14
C GLN A 451 18.26 -19.98 -45.21
N LYS A 452 17.43 -20.24 -46.23
CA LYS A 452 17.04 -19.24 -47.23
C LYS A 452 16.43 -17.99 -46.59
N LEU A 453 15.57 -18.14 -45.59
CA LEU A 453 15.00 -17.01 -44.83
C LEU A 453 16.09 -16.23 -44.09
N LYS A 454 17.00 -16.92 -43.39
CA LYS A 454 18.12 -16.31 -42.66
C LYS A 454 19.09 -15.54 -43.56
N GLU A 455 19.28 -16.00 -44.79
CA GLU A 455 20.08 -15.32 -45.81
C GLU A 455 19.35 -14.16 -46.51
N GLY A 456 18.10 -13.88 -46.12
CA GLY A 456 17.31 -12.77 -46.64
C GLY A 456 16.67 -13.03 -48.01
N GLN A 457 16.60 -14.29 -48.46
CA GLN A 457 15.97 -14.65 -49.73
C GLN A 457 14.44 -14.73 -49.58
N ASN A 458 13.71 -14.30 -50.62
CA ASN A 458 12.25 -14.37 -50.63
C ASN A 458 11.78 -15.81 -50.87
N ILE A 459 10.82 -16.26 -50.07
CA ILE A 459 10.19 -17.58 -50.17
C ILE A 459 8.82 -17.44 -50.84
N SER A 460 8.50 -18.38 -51.74
CA SER A 460 7.20 -18.44 -52.44
C SER A 460 6.07 -18.91 -51.52
N ALA A 461 4.81 -18.61 -51.88
CA ALA A 461 3.65 -19.01 -51.08
C ALA A 461 3.56 -20.53 -50.83
N THR A 462 3.97 -21.34 -51.81
CA THR A 462 4.02 -22.81 -51.71
C THR A 462 5.11 -23.31 -50.78
N GLU A 463 6.28 -22.67 -50.77
CA GLU A 463 7.38 -23.01 -49.85
C GLU A 463 7.06 -22.57 -48.40
N ILE A 464 6.23 -21.53 -48.22
CA ILE A 464 5.75 -21.11 -46.90
C ILE A 464 4.81 -22.15 -46.28
N GLU A 465 3.91 -22.70 -47.10
CA GLU A 465 3.00 -23.77 -46.68
C GLU A 465 3.79 -25.04 -46.33
N GLN A 466 4.79 -25.41 -47.15
CA GLN A 466 5.70 -26.52 -46.87
C GLN A 466 6.45 -26.33 -45.55
N LEU A 467 7.00 -25.13 -45.29
CA LEU A 467 7.70 -24.84 -44.04
C LEU A 467 6.76 -24.91 -42.82
N ALA A 468 5.51 -24.44 -42.96
CA ALA A 468 4.52 -24.54 -41.90
C ALA A 468 4.14 -26.01 -41.61
N GLU A 469 4.03 -26.84 -42.66
CA GLU A 469 3.71 -28.25 -42.55
C GLU A 469 4.87 -29.07 -41.96
N GLU A 470 6.12 -28.78 -42.35
CA GLU A 470 7.32 -29.40 -41.78
C GLU A 470 7.46 -29.07 -40.28
N LEU A 471 7.28 -27.80 -39.89
CA LEU A 471 7.32 -27.39 -38.48
C LEU A 471 6.18 -28.00 -37.66
N HIS A 472 5.01 -28.18 -38.27
CA HIS A 472 3.88 -28.86 -37.63
C HIS A 472 4.11 -30.37 -37.47
N ASN A 473 4.76 -31.02 -38.45
CA ASN A 473 5.07 -32.45 -38.37
C ASN A 473 6.14 -32.76 -37.32
N GLU A 474 7.17 -31.92 -37.21
CA GLU A 474 8.21 -32.02 -36.18
C GLU A 474 7.66 -31.67 -34.78
N HIS A 475 6.74 -30.70 -34.70
CA HIS A 475 6.07 -30.35 -33.45
C HIS A 475 4.61 -29.93 -33.69
N PRO A 476 3.62 -30.81 -33.43
CA PRO A 476 2.19 -30.58 -33.74
C PRO A 476 1.57 -29.32 -33.11
N HIS A 477 2.25 -28.72 -32.14
CA HIS A 477 1.76 -27.58 -31.39
C HIS A 477 2.21 -26.23 -31.96
N ILE A 478 3.15 -26.19 -32.91
CA ILE A 478 3.56 -24.94 -33.57
C ILE A 478 2.57 -24.65 -34.71
N THR A 479 1.49 -23.94 -34.38
CA THR A 479 0.46 -23.54 -35.35
C THR A 479 0.39 -22.02 -35.49
N ILE A 480 -0.06 -21.54 -36.65
CA ILE A 480 -0.23 -20.10 -36.89
C ILE A 480 -1.19 -19.46 -35.88
N ASP A 481 -2.26 -20.15 -35.49
CA ASP A 481 -3.25 -19.63 -34.55
C ASP A 481 -2.74 -19.56 -33.11
N LEU A 482 -1.79 -20.43 -32.74
CA LEU A 482 -1.14 -20.37 -31.44
C LEU A 482 -0.08 -19.27 -31.41
N LEU A 483 0.71 -19.12 -32.48
CA LEU A 483 1.68 -18.03 -32.62
C LEU A 483 1.00 -16.66 -32.59
N ARG A 484 -0.13 -16.50 -33.26
CA ARG A 484 -0.91 -15.24 -33.23
C ARG A 484 -1.38 -14.87 -31.82
N ARG A 485 -1.80 -15.86 -31.02
CA ARG A 485 -2.18 -15.66 -29.61
C ARG A 485 -0.95 -15.31 -28.77
N VAL A 486 0.10 -16.11 -28.86
CA VAL A 486 1.32 -15.99 -28.05
C VAL A 486 2.06 -14.68 -28.29
N TYR A 487 2.12 -14.21 -29.54
CA TYR A 487 2.78 -12.95 -29.92
C TYR A 487 1.79 -11.77 -30.01
N ASN A 488 0.54 -11.97 -29.60
CA ASN A 488 -0.53 -10.96 -29.59
C ASN A 488 -0.67 -10.18 -30.91
N HIS A 489 -0.67 -10.91 -32.03
CA HIS A 489 -0.74 -10.34 -33.38
C HIS A 489 -1.77 -11.06 -34.24
N ARG A 490 -2.93 -10.43 -34.47
CA ARG A 490 -4.12 -11.08 -35.06
C ARG A 490 -4.00 -11.49 -36.53
N LYS A 491 -3.29 -10.70 -37.36
CA LYS A 491 -3.21 -10.91 -38.82
C LYS A 491 -1.82 -11.27 -39.36
N ALA A 492 -0.82 -11.45 -38.50
CA ALA A 492 0.53 -11.77 -38.96
C ALA A 492 0.51 -13.11 -39.69
N LYS A 493 1.29 -13.16 -40.77
CA LYS A 493 1.52 -14.38 -41.54
C LYS A 493 2.58 -15.22 -40.83
N PHE A 494 2.51 -16.53 -41.03
CA PHE A 494 3.45 -17.49 -40.43
C PHE A 494 4.92 -17.06 -40.59
N VAL A 495 5.32 -16.66 -41.81
CA VAL A 495 6.67 -16.18 -42.14
C VAL A 495 7.12 -14.99 -41.30
N GLN A 496 6.21 -14.08 -40.91
CA GLN A 496 6.59 -12.91 -40.14
C GLN A 496 6.98 -13.28 -38.71
N PHE A 497 6.32 -14.29 -38.12
CA PHE A 497 6.75 -14.85 -36.83
C PHE A 497 8.11 -15.53 -36.95
N ILE A 498 8.34 -16.29 -38.02
CA ILE A 498 9.64 -16.95 -38.24
C ILE A 498 10.76 -15.91 -38.43
N LYS A 499 10.53 -14.88 -39.25
CA LYS A 499 11.49 -13.79 -39.43
C LYS A 499 11.76 -13.02 -38.13
N HIS A 500 10.75 -12.86 -37.28
CA HIS A 500 10.90 -12.26 -35.96
C HIS A 500 11.76 -13.10 -35.03
N ILE A 501 11.50 -14.40 -34.96
CA ILE A 501 12.26 -15.36 -34.14
C ILE A 501 13.71 -15.48 -34.63
N LEU A 502 13.95 -15.36 -35.94
CA LEU A 502 15.28 -15.35 -36.53
C LEU A 502 15.98 -13.98 -36.44
N GLY A 503 15.34 -12.96 -35.87
CA GLY A 503 15.92 -11.62 -35.70
C GLY A 503 16.06 -10.80 -36.99
N ILE A 504 15.32 -11.14 -38.05
CA ILE A 504 15.39 -10.52 -39.38
C ILE A 504 14.40 -9.37 -39.52
N GLU A 505 13.22 -9.51 -38.92
CA GLU A 505 12.12 -8.54 -38.99
C GLU A 505 11.57 -8.30 -37.58
N ILE A 506 11.43 -7.05 -37.16
CA ILE A 506 10.79 -6.73 -35.87
C ILE A 506 9.28 -6.81 -36.10
N LEU A 507 8.64 -7.82 -35.50
CA LEU A 507 7.18 -7.92 -35.50
C LEU A 507 6.64 -7.10 -34.34
N GLU A 508 6.30 -5.83 -34.61
CA GLU A 508 5.65 -4.96 -33.63
C GLU A 508 4.31 -5.59 -33.22
N SER A 509 4.08 -5.73 -31.93
CA SER A 509 2.81 -6.23 -31.40
C SER A 509 1.66 -5.27 -31.76
N PHE A 510 0.42 -5.75 -31.73
CA PHE A 510 -0.75 -4.90 -31.98
C PHE A 510 -0.79 -3.66 -31.05
N PRO A 511 -0.52 -3.77 -29.73
CA PRO A 511 -0.42 -2.61 -28.85
C PRO A 511 0.67 -1.61 -29.23
N GLU A 512 1.83 -2.07 -29.70
CA GLU A 512 2.95 -1.21 -30.12
C GLU A 512 2.62 -0.46 -31.42
N THR A 513 2.04 -1.17 -32.41
CA THR A 513 1.60 -0.59 -33.68
C THR A 513 0.57 0.52 -33.44
N VAL A 514 -0.42 0.25 -32.59
CA VAL A 514 -1.44 1.23 -32.21
C VAL A 514 -0.81 2.41 -31.47
N SER A 515 0.08 2.16 -30.52
CA SER A 515 0.75 3.23 -29.75
C SER A 515 1.58 4.15 -30.63
N LYS A 516 2.36 3.58 -31.56
CA LYS A 516 3.20 4.32 -32.50
C LYS A 516 2.36 5.18 -33.46
N ALA A 517 1.26 4.65 -33.98
CA ALA A 517 0.37 5.40 -34.87
C ALA A 517 -0.29 6.59 -34.15
N PHE A 518 -0.73 6.40 -32.91
CA PHE A 518 -1.28 7.50 -32.10
C PHE A 518 -0.22 8.54 -31.73
N ASN A 519 1.00 8.12 -31.40
CA ASN A 519 2.10 9.06 -31.11
C ASN A 519 2.47 9.90 -32.35
N ASN A 520 2.52 9.29 -33.54
CA ASN A 520 2.75 10.02 -34.79
C ASN A 520 1.63 11.02 -35.08
N PHE A 521 0.37 10.60 -34.91
CA PHE A 521 -0.77 11.49 -35.08
C PHE A 521 -0.69 12.69 -34.12
N ILE A 522 -0.37 12.47 -32.85
CA ILE A 522 -0.21 13.56 -31.86
C ILE A 522 0.95 14.49 -32.24
N ALA A 523 2.06 13.95 -32.76
CA ALA A 523 3.21 14.75 -33.19
C ALA A 523 2.88 15.66 -34.39
N GLU A 524 2.09 15.17 -35.35
CA GLU A 524 1.59 15.95 -36.49
C GLU A 524 0.56 17.02 -36.06
N HIS A 525 -0.13 16.79 -34.96
CA HIS A 525 -1.20 17.64 -34.43
C HIS A 525 -0.80 18.31 -33.11
N SER A 526 0.32 19.03 -33.12
CA SER A 526 0.87 19.72 -31.92
C SER A 526 -0.04 20.80 -31.30
N TYR A 527 -1.14 21.16 -31.97
CA TYR A 527 -2.14 22.13 -31.50
C TYR A 527 -3.24 21.51 -30.62
N LEU A 528 -3.23 20.18 -30.41
CA LEU A 528 -4.25 19.51 -29.60
C LEU A 528 -4.21 19.96 -28.13
N SER A 529 -5.39 20.28 -27.59
CA SER A 529 -5.57 20.65 -26.18
C SER A 529 -5.40 19.46 -25.23
N SER A 530 -5.14 19.73 -23.95
CA SER A 530 -4.99 18.68 -22.92
C SER A 530 -6.20 17.73 -22.86
N ARG A 531 -7.41 18.23 -23.13
CA ARG A 531 -8.64 17.42 -23.14
C ARG A 531 -8.72 16.53 -24.39
N GLN A 532 -8.25 17.01 -25.54
CA GLN A 532 -8.16 16.21 -26.77
C GLN A 532 -7.09 15.12 -26.63
N LEU A 533 -5.94 15.42 -26.03
CA LEU A 533 -4.89 14.42 -25.76
C LEU A 533 -5.39 13.31 -24.83
N GLN A 534 -6.09 13.65 -23.75
CA GLN A 534 -6.74 12.65 -22.87
C GLN A 534 -7.73 11.76 -23.62
N PHE A 535 -8.48 12.32 -24.58
CA PHE A 535 -9.39 11.54 -25.42
C PHE A 535 -8.64 10.61 -26.36
N MET A 536 -7.55 11.07 -26.97
CA MET A 536 -6.70 10.23 -27.83
C MET A 536 -6.05 9.09 -27.05
N ASP A 537 -5.62 9.32 -25.81
CA ASP A 537 -5.08 8.27 -24.94
C ASP A 537 -6.15 7.24 -24.55
N LEU A 538 -7.36 7.71 -24.21
CA LEU A 538 -8.48 6.82 -23.93
C LEU A 538 -8.85 5.98 -25.16
N LEU A 539 -8.83 6.59 -26.35
CA LEU A 539 -9.12 5.90 -27.61
C LEU A 539 -8.06 4.86 -27.96
N ARG A 540 -6.78 5.21 -27.80
CA ARG A 540 -5.64 4.29 -27.95
C ARG A 540 -5.84 3.06 -27.06
N ASN A 541 -6.07 3.27 -25.77
CA ASN A 541 -6.23 2.18 -24.81
C ASN A 541 -7.49 1.34 -25.09
N TYR A 542 -8.58 1.98 -25.50
CA TYR A 542 -9.81 1.28 -25.88
C TYR A 542 -9.59 0.35 -27.09
N ILE A 543 -8.83 0.80 -28.08
CA ILE A 543 -8.49 -0.01 -29.27
C ILE A 543 -7.57 -1.16 -28.87
N ILE A 544 -6.62 -0.96 -27.96
CA ILE A 544 -5.73 -2.02 -27.46
C ILE A 544 -6.52 -3.10 -26.71
N ASP A 545 -7.46 -2.70 -25.84
CA ASP A 545 -8.23 -3.63 -24.99
C ASP A 545 -9.35 -4.36 -25.75
N LYS A 546 -10.16 -3.63 -26.52
CA LYS A 546 -11.32 -4.22 -27.23
C LYS A 546 -10.95 -4.76 -28.61
N GLY A 547 -9.92 -4.21 -29.24
CA GLY A 547 -9.50 -4.60 -30.59
C GLY A 547 -10.54 -4.37 -31.68
N GLU A 548 -11.63 -3.66 -31.39
CA GLU A 548 -12.69 -3.25 -32.30
C GLU A 548 -13.24 -1.88 -31.90
N LEU A 549 -13.57 -1.04 -32.88
CA LEU A 549 -14.12 0.29 -32.66
C LEU A 549 -15.28 0.57 -33.64
N GLN A 550 -16.47 0.82 -33.11
CA GLN A 550 -17.62 1.29 -33.88
C GLN A 550 -17.88 2.76 -33.60
N LYS A 551 -18.41 3.50 -34.59
CA LYS A 551 -18.69 4.94 -34.46
C LYS A 551 -19.57 5.29 -33.25
N ARG A 552 -20.49 4.39 -32.87
CA ARG A 552 -21.35 4.55 -31.69
C ARG A 552 -20.58 4.53 -30.37
N ASN A 553 -19.46 3.79 -30.29
CA ASN A 553 -18.71 3.69 -29.05
C ASN A 553 -18.08 5.04 -28.66
N LEU A 554 -17.72 5.87 -29.64
CA LEU A 554 -17.11 7.20 -29.42
C LEU A 554 -18.06 8.23 -28.78
N ILE A 555 -19.35 7.93 -28.71
CA ILE A 555 -20.38 8.75 -28.04
C ILE A 555 -21.00 8.04 -26.83
N GLU A 556 -20.42 6.93 -26.40
CA GLU A 556 -20.83 6.14 -25.23
C GLU A 556 -19.70 6.09 -24.19
N SER A 557 -19.98 5.52 -23.01
CA SER A 557 -18.92 5.27 -22.01
C SER A 557 -17.89 4.29 -22.59
N PRO A 558 -16.57 4.50 -22.42
CA PRO A 558 -15.91 5.42 -21.48
C PRO A 558 -15.65 6.85 -22.01
N PHE A 559 -15.91 7.13 -23.29
CA PHE A 559 -15.59 8.42 -23.91
C PHE A 559 -16.46 9.58 -23.39
N THR A 560 -17.67 9.27 -22.94
CA THR A 560 -18.56 10.25 -22.30
C THR A 560 -18.08 10.74 -20.92
N LEU A 561 -17.10 10.06 -20.32
CA LEU A 561 -16.45 10.51 -19.08
C LEU A 561 -15.61 11.77 -19.29
N ILE A 562 -15.06 11.97 -20.51
CA ILE A 562 -14.26 13.14 -20.86
C ILE A 562 -15.16 14.31 -21.26
N HIS A 563 -16.23 14.05 -22.02
CA HIS A 563 -17.25 15.05 -22.38
C HIS A 563 -18.63 14.40 -22.51
N PRO A 564 -19.72 15.02 -22.01
CA PRO A 564 -21.09 14.48 -22.13
C PRO A 564 -21.61 14.16 -23.55
N GLN A 565 -20.90 14.60 -24.60
CA GLN A 565 -21.24 14.38 -26.00
C GLN A 565 -20.20 13.48 -26.71
N GLY A 566 -19.31 12.85 -25.94
CA GLY A 566 -18.20 12.03 -26.43
C GLY A 566 -17.28 12.82 -27.36
N ILE A 567 -16.87 12.17 -28.47
CA ILE A 567 -15.96 12.77 -29.45
C ILE A 567 -16.46 14.10 -30.03
N ARG A 568 -17.79 14.27 -30.16
CA ARG A 568 -18.42 15.47 -30.76
C ARG A 568 -18.28 16.72 -29.90
N GLY A 569 -18.06 16.56 -28.60
CA GLY A 569 -17.84 17.68 -27.68
C GLY A 569 -16.36 18.04 -27.50
N VAL A 570 -15.45 17.24 -28.06
CA VAL A 570 -14.00 17.36 -27.83
C VAL A 570 -13.24 17.73 -29.12
N PHE A 571 -13.72 17.29 -30.28
CA PHE A 571 -13.09 17.53 -31.57
C PHE A 571 -14.06 18.22 -32.55
N SER A 572 -13.50 19.01 -33.46
CA SER A 572 -14.21 19.58 -34.61
C SER A 572 -14.58 18.48 -35.63
N PRO A 573 -15.58 18.71 -36.49
CA PRO A 573 -15.99 17.73 -37.50
C PRO A 573 -14.86 17.23 -38.40
N ALA A 574 -13.90 18.11 -38.76
CA ALA A 574 -12.75 17.75 -39.59
C ALA A 574 -11.79 16.80 -38.85
N GLU A 575 -11.43 17.12 -37.60
CA GLU A 575 -10.56 16.28 -36.77
C GLU A 575 -11.21 14.91 -36.49
N ILE A 576 -12.54 14.87 -36.32
CA ILE A 576 -13.28 13.62 -36.13
C ILE A 576 -13.12 12.70 -37.34
N GLU A 577 -13.17 13.24 -38.56
CA GLU A 577 -12.97 12.45 -39.77
C GLU A 577 -11.55 11.88 -39.85
N GLU A 578 -10.54 12.67 -39.52
CA GLU A 578 -9.14 12.23 -39.51
C GLU A 578 -8.90 11.11 -38.48
N ILE A 579 -9.44 11.25 -37.27
CA ILE A 579 -9.38 10.20 -36.24
C ILE A 579 -10.10 8.92 -36.71
N LEU A 580 -11.24 9.05 -37.39
CA LEU A 580 -11.95 7.91 -37.96
C LEU A 580 -11.16 7.22 -39.10
N VAL A 581 -10.36 7.96 -39.86
CA VAL A 581 -9.47 7.40 -40.88
C VAL A 581 -8.29 6.67 -40.22
N LEU A 582 -7.65 7.27 -39.23
CA LEU A 582 -6.56 6.65 -38.46
C LEU A 582 -7.00 5.32 -37.84
N THR A 583 -8.14 5.32 -37.15
CA THR A 583 -8.68 4.13 -36.48
C THR A 583 -9.07 3.04 -37.48
N LYS A 584 -9.66 3.39 -38.63
CA LYS A 584 -9.93 2.42 -39.69
C LYS A 584 -8.65 1.79 -40.26
N LYS A 585 -7.59 2.58 -40.45
CA LYS A 585 -6.30 2.08 -40.93
C LYS A 585 -5.68 1.08 -39.95
N LEU A 586 -5.75 1.37 -38.66
CA LEU A 586 -5.29 0.47 -37.58
C LEU A 586 -6.11 -0.81 -37.47
N MET A 587 -7.41 -0.75 -37.74
CA MET A 587 -8.30 -1.91 -37.76
C MET A 587 -8.12 -2.77 -39.03
N ALA A 588 -7.63 -2.18 -40.12
CA ALA A 588 -7.35 -2.86 -41.38
C ALA A 588 -5.97 -3.55 -41.39
N ALA A 589 -4.98 -2.97 -40.71
CA ALA A 589 -3.71 -3.62 -40.35
C ALA A 589 -3.94 -4.85 -39.46
#